data_AF-A0A351KVX4-F1
#
_entry.id   AF-A0A351KVX4-F1
#
_cell.length_a   1.000
_cell.length_b   1.000
_cell.length_c   1.000
_cell.angle_alpha   90.00
_cell.angle_beta   90.00
_cell.angle_gamma   90.00
#
_symmetry.space_group_name_H-M   'P 1'
#
loop_
_entity.id
_entity.type
_entity.pdbx_description
1 polymer ?
#
loop_
_entity_poly.entity_id
_entity_poly.type
_entity_poly.pdbx_seq_one_letter_code
_entity_poly.pdbx_strand_id
1 'polypeptide(L)'
;NSARATKGGDIEETALNTNLEAADEIARQLRLRDLGGLFVIDFIDMMASRNQRAVENRLRDAVKMDRARIQLGRISRFGLLEMSRQRLRPSLGESSLLTCPRCHGQGTIRSVESLALSVLRMIEEEAIKKQTGKVIAYLPVDSATYLLNEKRASVNEIESRNGISVMIIPSKHLETPAYEIQRVRSNTEEAEDKTSSYQIVRPESVLNDRYSRDLPATGMEPAVK
;
A
#
# COMPACT_ATOMS: atom_id res chain seq x y z
N ASN A 1 17.10 14.69 4.26
CA ASN A 1 16.43 15.97 4.62
C ASN A 1 17.36 16.78 5.52
N SER A 2 17.74 17.98 5.09
CA SER A 2 18.52 18.92 5.90
C SER A 2 17.61 19.65 6.91
N ALA A 3 18.22 20.20 7.96
CA ALA A 3 17.52 20.98 8.98
C ALA A 3 16.76 22.18 8.38
N ARG A 4 15.69 22.62 9.05
CA ARG A 4 14.81 23.70 8.59
C ARG A 4 15.58 25.04 8.52
N ALA A 5 15.86 25.49 7.29
CA ALA A 5 16.34 26.83 6.91
C ALA A 5 17.60 27.32 7.67
N THR A 6 18.78 27.04 7.13
CA THR A 6 20.00 27.78 7.47
C THR A 6 19.87 29.20 6.93
N LYS A 7 19.61 30.16 7.83
CA LYS A 7 19.70 31.59 7.54
C LYS A 7 21.18 31.94 7.27
N GLY A 8 21.59 31.88 6.00
CA GLY A 8 22.81 32.56 5.51
C GLY A 8 24.16 31.82 5.66
N GLY A 9 24.18 30.54 6.04
CA GLY A 9 25.40 29.72 5.97
C GLY A 9 25.64 29.16 4.56
N ASP A 10 26.87 28.71 4.28
CA ASP A 10 27.20 28.04 3.01
C ASP A 10 26.32 26.78 2.85
N ILE A 11 25.39 26.85 1.90
CA ILE A 11 24.42 25.79 1.60
C ILE A 11 25.17 24.51 1.19
N GLU A 12 26.32 24.68 0.54
CA GLU A 12 27.13 23.60 0.01
C GLU A 12 27.82 22.81 1.15
N GLU A 13 28.38 23.53 2.13
CA GLU A 13 28.95 22.92 3.35
C GLU A 13 27.87 22.20 4.17
N THR A 14 26.68 22.79 4.29
CA THR A 14 25.55 22.17 4.99
C THR A 14 25.11 20.87 4.30
N ALA A 15 25.03 20.88 2.97
CA ALA A 15 24.70 19.69 2.18
C ALA A 15 25.75 18.59 2.35
N LEU A 16 27.04 18.94 2.26
CA LEU A 16 28.14 17.99 2.48
C LEU A 16 28.06 17.36 3.87
N ASN A 17 27.98 18.17 4.93
CA ASN A 17 27.95 17.67 6.30
C ASN A 17 26.74 16.75 6.55
N THR A 18 25.55 17.16 6.08
CA THR A 18 24.33 16.34 6.18
C THR A 18 24.49 15.00 5.46
N ASN A 19 25.09 15.00 4.26
CA ASN A 19 25.31 13.77 3.50
C ASN A 19 26.36 12.85 4.15
N LEU A 20 27.40 13.41 4.78
CA LEU A 20 28.41 12.64 5.51
C LEU A 20 27.80 11.94 6.73
N GLU A 21 26.99 12.65 7.52
CA GLU A 21 26.24 12.07 8.64
C GLU A 21 25.25 11.00 8.15
N ALA A 22 24.54 11.28 7.06
CA ALA A 22 23.61 10.32 6.45
C ALA A 22 24.34 9.04 6.02
N ALA A 23 25.55 9.14 5.45
CA ALA A 23 26.33 7.97 5.04
C ALA A 23 26.66 7.04 6.23
N ASP A 24 27.02 7.60 7.38
CA ASP A 24 27.27 6.84 8.61
C ASP A 24 25.99 6.15 9.12
N GLU A 25 24.89 6.91 9.14
CA GLU A 25 23.62 6.42 9.66
C GLU A 25 23.00 5.35 8.76
N ILE A 26 23.10 5.50 7.43
CA ILE A 26 22.67 4.48 6.47
C ILE A 26 23.44 3.18 6.72
N ALA A 27 24.77 3.23 6.81
CA ALA A 27 25.58 2.04 7.07
C ALA A 27 25.22 1.37 8.40
N ARG A 28 24.93 2.16 9.43
CA ARG A 28 24.48 1.67 10.74
C ARG A 28 23.11 1.00 10.65
N GLN A 29 22.14 1.62 9.98
CA GLN A 29 20.77 1.10 9.84
C GLN A 29 20.70 -0.18 9.01
N LEU A 30 21.51 -0.31 7.95
CA LEU A 30 21.61 -1.54 7.15
C LEU A 30 21.98 -2.75 8.02
N ARG A 31 22.90 -2.56 8.98
CA ARG A 31 23.29 -3.62 9.94
C ARG A 31 22.22 -3.88 10.98
N LEU A 32 21.66 -2.84 11.60
CA LEU A 32 20.69 -3.01 12.69
C LEU A 32 19.37 -3.65 12.23
N ARG A 33 18.99 -3.43 10.97
CA ARG A 33 17.75 -3.96 10.41
C ARG A 33 17.96 -5.22 9.57
N ASP A 34 19.20 -5.68 9.45
CA ASP A 34 19.61 -6.79 8.57
C ASP A 34 19.06 -6.66 7.14
N LEU A 35 19.10 -5.44 6.58
CA LEU A 35 18.55 -5.16 5.25
C LEU A 35 19.49 -5.70 4.16
N GLY A 36 18.98 -6.54 3.28
CA GLY A 36 19.71 -7.04 2.11
C GLY A 36 18.96 -6.73 0.82
N GLY A 37 19.67 -6.73 -0.30
CA GLY A 37 19.13 -6.43 -1.63
C GLY A 37 19.79 -5.20 -2.27
N LEU A 38 19.03 -4.56 -3.16
CA LEU A 38 19.44 -3.35 -3.87
C LEU A 38 18.93 -2.13 -3.13
N PHE A 39 19.78 -1.11 -3.01
CA PHE A 39 19.44 0.17 -2.41
C PHE A 39 19.81 1.29 -3.36
N VAL A 40 18.98 2.32 -3.36
CA VAL A 40 19.21 3.58 -4.07
C VAL A 40 19.15 4.69 -3.04
N ILE A 41 20.22 5.46 -2.93
CA ILE A 41 20.37 6.54 -1.98
C ILE A 41 20.35 7.85 -2.74
N ASP A 42 19.39 8.71 -2.41
CA ASP A 42 19.27 10.06 -2.94
C ASP A 42 19.91 11.04 -1.95
N PHE A 43 21.17 11.40 -2.19
CA PHE A 43 21.88 12.39 -1.38
C PHE A 43 21.48 13.80 -1.79
N ILE A 44 21.66 14.78 -0.91
CA ILE A 44 21.45 16.18 -1.26
C ILE A 44 22.44 16.55 -2.37
N ASP A 45 21.95 17.23 -3.42
CA ASP A 45 22.78 17.66 -4.55
C ASP A 45 24.01 18.46 -4.09
N MET A 46 25.17 18.10 -4.63
CA MET A 46 26.45 18.77 -4.38
C MET A 46 27.07 19.17 -5.73
N MET A 47 27.38 20.46 -5.88
CA MET A 47 27.96 21.00 -7.12
C MET A 47 29.42 20.57 -7.30
N ALA A 48 30.16 20.47 -6.19
CA ALA A 48 31.57 20.09 -6.23
C ALA A 48 31.73 18.56 -6.30
N SER A 49 32.40 18.06 -7.35
CA SER A 49 32.72 16.62 -7.49
C SER A 49 33.60 16.09 -6.35
N ARG A 50 34.40 16.97 -5.73
CA ARG A 50 35.15 16.67 -4.50
C ARG A 50 34.22 16.18 -3.38
N ASN A 51 33.07 16.83 -3.22
CA ASN A 51 32.16 16.57 -2.12
C ASN A 51 31.36 15.29 -2.34
N GLN A 52 30.96 15.04 -3.59
CA GLN A 52 30.44 13.73 -4.01
C GLN A 52 31.40 12.59 -3.66
N ARG A 53 32.70 12.72 -4.02
CA ARG A 53 33.72 11.72 -3.67
C ARG A 53 33.94 11.58 -2.16
N ALA A 54 33.84 12.67 -1.41
CA ALA A 54 33.95 12.63 0.05
C ALA A 54 32.82 11.79 0.67
N VAL A 55 31.58 11.98 0.22
CA VAL A 55 30.41 11.19 0.66
C VAL A 55 30.54 9.72 0.24
N GLU A 56 30.93 9.43 -1.01
CA GLU A 56 31.18 8.06 -1.48
C GLU A 56 32.24 7.34 -0.63
N ASN A 57 33.34 8.03 -0.32
CA ASN A 57 34.42 7.48 0.51
C ASN A 57 33.94 7.27 1.95
N ARG A 58 33.18 8.22 2.50
CA ARG A 58 32.60 8.09 3.84
C ARG A 58 31.69 6.88 3.94
N LEU A 59 30.79 6.69 2.97
CA LEU A 59 29.93 5.51 2.93
C LEU A 59 30.76 4.23 2.81
N ARG A 60 31.79 4.22 1.94
CA ARG A 60 32.70 3.08 1.80
C ARG A 60 33.38 2.73 3.12
N ASP A 61 33.83 3.72 3.88
CA ASP A 61 34.46 3.50 5.17
C ASP A 61 33.46 3.01 6.23
N ALA A 62 32.25 3.59 6.28
CA ALA A 62 31.22 3.23 7.23
C ALA A 62 30.69 1.78 7.06
N VAL A 63 30.74 1.24 5.84
CA VAL A 63 30.33 -0.15 5.55
C VAL A 63 31.47 -1.17 5.70
N LYS A 64 32.74 -0.78 5.90
CA LYS A 64 33.87 -1.72 6.05
C LYS A 64 33.69 -2.72 7.19
N MET A 65 33.01 -2.32 8.25
CA MET A 65 32.75 -3.18 9.42
C MET A 65 31.52 -4.09 9.22
N ASP A 66 30.82 -3.99 8.09
CA ASP A 66 29.69 -4.86 7.80
C ASP A 66 30.18 -6.28 7.47
N ARG A 67 29.47 -7.28 8.00
CA ARG A 67 29.75 -8.70 7.75
C ARG A 67 29.25 -9.14 6.38
N ALA A 68 28.24 -8.47 5.85
CA ALA A 68 27.67 -8.77 4.54
C ALA A 68 28.56 -8.21 3.43
N ARG A 69 28.67 -8.93 2.30
CA ARG A 69 29.31 -8.40 1.11
C ARG A 69 28.50 -7.22 0.57
N ILE A 70 29.15 -6.07 0.42
CA ILE A 70 28.54 -4.84 -0.10
C ILE A 70 29.26 -4.42 -1.38
N GLN A 71 28.50 -4.02 -2.39
CA GLN A 71 29.00 -3.36 -3.59
C GLN A 71 28.45 -1.95 -3.65
N LEU A 72 29.35 -0.97 -3.74
CA LEU A 72 28.99 0.45 -3.85
C LEU A 72 29.24 0.92 -5.29
N GLY A 73 28.25 1.57 -5.88
CA GLY A 73 28.39 2.36 -7.10
C GLY A 73 29.00 3.73 -6.84
N ARG A 74 28.90 4.61 -7.83
CA ARG A 74 29.19 6.04 -7.71
C ARG A 74 27.89 6.83 -7.74
N ILE A 75 27.94 8.09 -7.31
CA ILE A 75 26.83 9.02 -7.49
C ILE A 75 26.61 9.23 -8.99
N SER A 76 25.40 8.91 -9.44
CA SER A 76 24.95 9.03 -10.82
C SER A 76 24.81 10.50 -11.23
N ARG A 77 24.68 10.73 -12.54
CA ARG A 77 24.35 12.05 -13.09
C ARG A 77 22.99 12.56 -12.61
N PHE A 78 22.12 11.68 -12.13
CA PHE A 78 20.84 12.00 -11.51
C PHE A 78 20.93 12.22 -9.98
N GLY A 79 22.13 12.26 -9.38
CA GLY A 79 22.30 12.45 -7.93
C GLY A 79 22.17 11.17 -7.08
N LEU A 80 21.79 10.05 -7.70
CA LEU A 80 21.53 8.79 -7.01
C LEU A 80 22.78 7.92 -6.85
N LEU A 81 23.00 7.33 -5.68
CA LEU A 81 23.99 6.29 -5.44
C LEU A 81 23.33 4.92 -5.36
N GLU A 82 23.76 4.00 -6.22
CA GLU A 82 23.31 2.61 -6.21
C GLU A 82 24.25 1.74 -5.36
N MET A 83 23.69 0.83 -4.57
CA MET A 83 24.47 -0.17 -3.86
C MET A 83 23.72 -1.50 -3.73
N SER A 84 24.48 -2.59 -3.59
CA SER A 84 23.94 -3.91 -3.26
C SER A 84 24.53 -4.40 -1.95
N ARG A 85 23.72 -5.05 -1.12
CA ARG A 85 24.15 -5.71 0.12
C ARG A 85 23.65 -7.15 0.14
N GLN A 86 24.56 -8.09 0.35
CA GLN A 86 24.23 -9.51 0.46
C GLN A 86 23.25 -9.74 1.61
N ARG A 87 22.19 -10.50 1.33
CA ARG A 87 21.21 -10.91 2.34
C ARG A 87 21.75 -12.12 3.10
N LEU A 88 21.97 -11.98 4.41
CA LEU A 88 22.46 -13.06 5.28
C LEU A 88 21.33 -13.78 6.02
N ARG A 89 20.26 -13.05 6.37
CA ARG A 89 19.11 -13.51 7.15
C ARG A 89 17.84 -12.83 6.64
N PRO A 90 16.64 -13.30 7.03
CA PRO A 90 15.43 -12.51 6.92
C PRO A 90 15.62 -11.16 7.64
N SER A 91 15.16 -10.08 7.02
CA SER A 91 15.26 -8.75 7.61
C SER A 91 14.33 -8.61 8.81
N LEU A 92 14.59 -7.64 9.69
CA LEU A 92 13.74 -7.37 10.85
C LEU A 92 12.28 -7.09 10.45
N GLY A 93 12.07 -6.47 9.29
CA GLY A 93 10.74 -6.20 8.76
C GLY A 93 9.98 -7.48 8.42
N GLU A 94 10.65 -8.47 7.82
CA GLU A 94 10.01 -9.73 7.43
C GLU A 94 9.71 -10.64 8.62
N SER A 95 10.47 -10.53 9.71
CA SER A 95 10.24 -11.35 10.91
C SER A 95 9.22 -10.75 11.87
N SER A 96 9.08 -9.43 11.89
CA SER A 96 8.35 -8.71 12.96
C SER A 96 7.19 -7.86 12.46
N LEU A 97 7.05 -7.64 11.16
CA LEU A 97 6.00 -6.80 10.59
C LEU A 97 5.03 -7.62 9.75
N LEU A 98 3.77 -7.23 9.80
CA LEU A 98 2.72 -7.71 8.91
C LEU A 98 2.48 -6.69 7.81
N THR A 99 2.10 -7.17 6.62
CA THR A 99 1.65 -6.30 5.53
C THR A 99 0.44 -5.50 6.00
N CYS A 100 0.45 -4.17 5.76
CA CYS A 100 -0.66 -3.30 6.15
C CYS A 100 -1.99 -3.86 5.56
N PRO A 101 -3.00 -4.17 6.39
CA PRO A 101 -4.24 -4.78 5.93
C PRO A 101 -5.10 -3.83 5.08
N ARG A 102 -4.85 -2.51 5.17
CA ARG A 102 -5.60 -1.48 4.47
C ARG A 102 -5.06 -1.20 3.06
N CYS A 103 -3.75 -0.94 2.92
CA CYS A 103 -3.16 -0.63 1.62
C CYS A 103 -2.41 -1.81 0.98
N HIS A 104 -2.40 -2.98 1.62
CA HIS A 104 -1.69 -4.18 1.17
C HIS A 104 -0.22 -3.94 0.80
N GLY A 105 0.44 -3.03 1.53
CA GLY A 105 1.85 -2.66 1.31
C GLY A 105 2.07 -1.54 0.30
N GLN A 106 1.03 -0.98 -0.32
CA GLN A 106 1.17 0.08 -1.32
C GLN A 106 1.58 1.44 -0.72
N GLY A 107 1.33 1.68 0.56
CA GLY A 107 1.67 2.94 1.25
C GLY A 107 0.74 4.13 0.94
N THR A 108 -0.17 3.98 -0.02
CA THR A 108 -1.21 4.97 -0.34
C THR A 108 -2.56 4.27 -0.56
N ILE A 109 -3.64 5.03 -0.41
CA ILE A 109 -5.01 4.59 -0.72
C ILE A 109 -5.66 5.61 -1.65
N ARG A 110 -6.62 5.16 -2.46
CA ARG A 110 -7.39 6.06 -3.32
C ARG A 110 -8.22 7.04 -2.49
N SER A 111 -8.45 8.24 -3.02
CA SER A 111 -9.40 9.18 -2.42
C SER A 111 -10.84 8.64 -2.53
N VAL A 112 -11.76 9.21 -1.75
CA VAL A 112 -13.17 8.81 -1.73
C VAL A 112 -13.79 8.94 -3.13
N GLU A 113 -13.51 10.05 -3.81
CA GLU A 113 -14.02 10.36 -5.15
C GLU A 113 -13.43 9.41 -6.20
N SER A 114 -12.12 9.16 -6.12
CA SER A 114 -11.42 8.25 -7.04
C SER A 114 -11.94 6.81 -6.90
N LEU A 115 -12.15 6.35 -5.67
CA LEU A 115 -12.73 5.04 -5.41
C LEU A 115 -14.16 4.96 -5.92
N ALA A 116 -15.00 5.94 -5.57
CA ALA A 116 -16.40 5.99 -5.96
C ALA A 116 -16.57 5.97 -7.50
N LEU A 117 -15.80 6.76 -8.23
CA LEU A 117 -15.82 6.76 -9.70
C LEU A 117 -15.30 5.45 -10.31
N SER A 118 -14.33 4.79 -9.66
CA SER A 118 -13.90 3.45 -10.07
C SER A 118 -15.04 2.44 -9.89
N VAL A 119 -15.73 2.49 -8.76
CA VAL A 119 -16.87 1.61 -8.44
C VAL A 119 -18.03 1.87 -9.39
N LEU A 120 -18.35 3.11 -9.70
CA LEU A 120 -19.41 3.47 -10.64
C LEU A 120 -19.19 2.82 -12.02
N ARG A 121 -17.94 2.82 -12.51
CA ARG A 121 -17.57 2.13 -13.76
C ARG A 121 -17.74 0.61 -13.67
N MET A 122 -17.36 0.00 -12.55
CA MET A 122 -17.57 -1.44 -12.34
C MET A 122 -19.06 -1.79 -12.24
N ILE A 123 -19.88 -0.94 -11.62
CA ILE A 123 -21.35 -1.12 -11.61
C ILE A 123 -21.90 -1.09 -13.04
N GLU A 124 -21.45 -0.14 -13.86
CA GLU A 124 -21.85 -0.06 -15.28
C GLU A 124 -21.41 -1.30 -16.08
N GLU A 125 -20.19 -1.79 -15.86
CA GLU A 125 -19.69 -3.02 -16.48
C GLU A 125 -20.55 -4.25 -16.09
N GLU A 126 -20.94 -4.40 -14.83
CA GLU A 126 -21.83 -5.47 -14.39
C GLU A 126 -23.27 -5.29 -14.92
N ALA A 127 -23.71 -4.05 -15.09
CA ALA A 127 -25.02 -3.71 -15.64
C ALA A 127 -25.16 -4.07 -17.13
N ILE A 128 -24.08 -4.02 -17.90
CA ILE A 128 -24.09 -4.34 -19.35
C ILE A 128 -24.18 -5.85 -19.61
N LYS A 129 -23.80 -6.69 -18.64
CA LYS A 129 -23.81 -8.15 -18.82
C LYS A 129 -25.24 -8.70 -19.00
N LYS A 130 -25.41 -9.71 -19.86
CA LYS A 130 -26.72 -10.32 -20.17
C LYS A 130 -27.39 -10.96 -18.95
N GLN A 131 -28.69 -10.75 -18.75
CA GLN A 131 -29.50 -11.27 -17.63
C GLN A 131 -29.13 -10.69 -16.25
N THR A 132 -28.67 -9.45 -16.18
CA THR A 132 -28.58 -8.73 -14.89
C THR A 132 -29.95 -8.23 -14.49
N GLY A 133 -30.43 -8.57 -13.30
CA GLY A 133 -31.64 -7.97 -12.72
C GLY A 133 -31.30 -6.82 -11.76
N LYS A 134 -30.30 -7.06 -10.90
CA LYS A 134 -29.90 -6.11 -9.85
C LYS A 134 -28.38 -6.16 -9.62
N VAL A 135 -27.78 -5.01 -9.32
CA VAL A 135 -26.38 -4.89 -8.90
C VAL A 135 -26.36 -4.31 -7.49
N ILE A 136 -25.69 -4.99 -6.57
CA ILE A 136 -25.55 -4.57 -5.18
C ILE A 136 -24.09 -4.20 -4.96
N ALA A 137 -23.81 -2.95 -4.56
CA ALA A 137 -22.47 -2.47 -4.27
C ALA A 137 -22.36 -2.12 -2.78
N TYR A 138 -21.48 -2.81 -2.07
CA TYR A 138 -21.10 -2.52 -0.69
C TYR A 138 -19.88 -1.62 -0.69
N LEU A 139 -19.99 -0.47 -0.03
CA LEU A 139 -18.97 0.57 -0.03
C LEU A 139 -18.74 1.14 1.35
N PRO A 140 -17.55 1.72 1.60
CA PRO A 140 -17.33 2.59 2.74
C PRO A 140 -18.36 3.72 2.75
N VAL A 141 -18.76 4.15 3.96
CA VAL A 141 -19.82 5.15 4.16
C VAL A 141 -19.59 6.41 3.33
N ASP A 142 -18.36 6.92 3.29
CA ASP A 142 -18.02 8.14 2.56
C ASP A 142 -18.19 7.96 1.05
N SER A 143 -17.72 6.83 0.49
CA SER A 143 -17.83 6.53 -0.94
C SER A 143 -19.28 6.26 -1.36
N ALA A 144 -20.06 5.59 -0.51
CA ALA A 144 -21.49 5.40 -0.73
C ALA A 144 -22.24 6.73 -0.73
N THR A 145 -21.94 7.60 0.24
CA THR A 145 -22.53 8.94 0.36
C THR A 145 -22.23 9.77 -0.88
N TYR A 146 -21.00 9.72 -1.38
CA TYR A 146 -20.60 10.41 -2.60
C TYR A 146 -21.35 9.93 -3.85
N LEU A 147 -21.56 8.61 -3.99
CA LEU A 147 -22.31 8.07 -5.12
C LEU A 147 -23.80 8.41 -5.07
N LEU A 148 -24.40 8.37 -3.88
CA LEU A 148 -25.84 8.58 -3.69
C LEU A 148 -26.27 10.05 -3.72
N ASN A 149 -25.33 10.99 -3.58
CA ASN A 149 -25.59 12.43 -3.64
C ASN A 149 -24.98 13.05 -4.91
N GLU A 150 -23.66 13.20 -4.98
CA GLU A 150 -22.96 13.91 -6.05
C GLU A 150 -23.02 13.19 -7.39
N LYS A 151 -23.05 11.84 -7.38
CA LYS A 151 -23.17 11.02 -8.60
C LYS A 151 -24.52 10.34 -8.76
N ARG A 152 -25.54 10.83 -8.05
CA ARG A 152 -26.91 10.31 -8.12
C ARG A 152 -27.45 10.28 -9.56
N ALA A 153 -27.21 11.33 -10.32
CA ALA A 153 -27.65 11.41 -11.72
C ALA A 153 -27.03 10.30 -12.58
N SER A 154 -25.74 10.02 -12.39
CA SER A 154 -25.03 8.97 -13.13
C SER A 154 -25.51 7.57 -12.74
N VAL A 155 -25.84 7.33 -11.47
CA VAL A 155 -26.43 6.05 -11.04
C VAL A 155 -27.79 5.83 -11.71
N ASN A 156 -28.66 6.84 -11.72
CA ASN A 156 -29.97 6.77 -12.36
C ASN A 156 -29.87 6.58 -13.89
N GLU A 157 -28.85 7.16 -14.53
CA GLU A 157 -28.57 6.96 -15.95
C GLU A 157 -28.23 5.49 -16.26
N ILE A 158 -27.41 4.85 -15.42
CA ILE A 158 -27.08 3.42 -15.55
C ILE A 158 -28.33 2.56 -15.35
N GLU A 159 -29.16 2.84 -14.34
CA GLU A 159 -30.40 2.10 -14.10
C GLU A 159 -31.37 2.19 -15.28
N SER A 160 -31.61 3.42 -15.78
CA SER A 160 -32.55 3.66 -16.87
C SER A 160 -32.08 3.10 -18.21
N ARG A 161 -30.78 3.21 -18.53
CA ARG A 161 -30.21 2.71 -19.79
C ARG A 161 -30.22 1.18 -19.86
N ASN A 162 -29.96 0.52 -18.75
CA ASN A 162 -29.79 -0.94 -18.71
C ASN A 162 -31.05 -1.68 -18.23
N GLY A 163 -32.05 -0.95 -17.69
CA GLY A 163 -33.27 -1.56 -17.15
C GLY A 163 -33.01 -2.42 -15.92
N ILE A 164 -32.01 -2.07 -15.11
CA ILE A 164 -31.61 -2.80 -13.89
C ILE A 164 -31.84 -1.94 -12.65
N SER A 165 -31.87 -2.58 -11.47
CA SER A 165 -31.83 -1.87 -10.18
C SER A 165 -30.40 -1.86 -9.62
N VAL A 166 -29.89 -0.69 -9.24
CA VAL A 166 -28.59 -0.51 -8.58
C VAL A 166 -28.82 -0.19 -7.11
N MET A 167 -28.33 -1.07 -6.23
CA MET A 167 -28.44 -0.91 -4.78
C MET A 167 -27.06 -0.61 -4.19
N ILE A 168 -26.88 0.60 -3.67
CA ILE A 168 -25.64 0.99 -2.99
C ILE A 168 -25.87 0.89 -1.50
N ILE A 169 -25.07 0.06 -0.81
CA ILE A 169 -25.18 -0.21 0.62
C ILE A 169 -23.94 0.35 1.33
N PRO A 170 -24.09 1.41 2.14
CA PRO A 170 -23.01 1.89 2.99
C PRO A 170 -22.75 0.87 4.11
N SER A 171 -21.49 0.45 4.26
CA SER A 171 -21.05 -0.42 5.37
C SER A 171 -19.99 0.29 6.20
N LYS A 172 -20.18 0.28 7.52
CA LYS A 172 -19.16 0.76 8.49
C LYS A 172 -18.01 -0.22 8.66
N HIS A 173 -18.17 -1.46 8.20
CA HIS A 173 -17.17 -2.53 8.29
C HIS A 173 -16.20 -2.51 7.09
N LEU A 174 -16.44 -1.66 6.09
CA LEU A 174 -15.57 -1.48 4.95
C LEU A 174 -14.86 -0.14 5.05
N GLU A 175 -13.53 -0.19 4.99
CA GLU A 175 -12.69 1.00 4.89
C GLU A 175 -12.04 1.09 3.51
N THR A 176 -11.83 2.29 3.01
CA THR A 176 -11.08 2.54 1.78
C THR A 176 -9.70 1.86 1.86
N PRO A 177 -9.33 1.03 0.86
CA PRO A 177 -9.89 0.92 -0.49
C PRO A 177 -10.88 -0.23 -0.73
N ALA A 178 -11.35 -0.93 0.31
CA ALA A 178 -12.19 -2.12 0.16
C ALA A 178 -13.60 -1.78 -0.35
N TYR A 179 -14.13 -2.62 -1.24
CA TYR A 179 -15.50 -2.59 -1.76
C TYR A 179 -15.90 -3.99 -2.24
N GLU A 180 -17.20 -4.25 -2.34
CA GLU A 180 -17.73 -5.50 -2.87
C GLU A 180 -18.87 -5.19 -3.85
N ILE A 181 -18.89 -5.85 -5.01
CA ILE A 181 -19.97 -5.71 -6.00
C ILE A 181 -20.52 -7.10 -6.27
N GLN A 182 -21.82 -7.27 -6.03
CA GLN A 182 -22.57 -8.49 -6.25
C GLN A 182 -23.59 -8.26 -7.36
N ARG A 183 -23.66 -9.21 -8.28
CA ARG A 183 -24.59 -9.18 -9.41
C ARG A 183 -25.66 -10.26 -9.22
N VAL A 184 -26.92 -9.85 -9.19
CA VAL A 184 -28.08 -10.73 -9.08
C VAL A 184 -28.71 -10.88 -10.47
N ARG A 185 -28.90 -12.13 -10.90
CA ARG A 185 -29.50 -12.41 -12.21
C ARG A 185 -31.02 -12.33 -12.13
N SER A 186 -31.65 -11.99 -13.24
CA SER A 186 -33.11 -11.87 -13.32
C SER A 186 -33.88 -13.19 -13.14
N ASN A 187 -33.21 -14.35 -13.23
CA ASN A 187 -33.83 -15.69 -13.21
C ASN A 187 -33.70 -16.42 -11.87
N THR A 188 -33.10 -15.81 -10.84
CA THR A 188 -33.04 -16.37 -9.49
C THR A 188 -34.23 -15.89 -8.67
N GLU A 189 -34.92 -16.79 -7.96
CA GLU A 189 -36.04 -16.48 -7.05
C GLU A 189 -35.68 -15.44 -5.95
N GLU A 190 -34.39 -15.15 -5.76
CA GLU A 190 -33.86 -14.02 -4.97
C GLU A 190 -34.21 -12.62 -5.53
N ALA A 191 -34.79 -12.53 -6.74
CA ALA A 191 -35.27 -11.27 -7.30
C ALA A 191 -36.52 -10.72 -6.61
N GLU A 192 -37.23 -11.55 -5.83
CA GLU A 192 -38.46 -11.17 -5.10
C GLU A 192 -38.25 -10.90 -3.60
N ASP A 193 -37.03 -11.05 -3.09
CA ASP A 193 -36.75 -10.77 -1.69
C ASP A 193 -36.79 -9.25 -1.44
N LYS A 194 -37.93 -8.78 -0.94
CA LYS A 194 -38.17 -7.44 -0.36
C LYS A 194 -37.38 -7.21 0.94
N THR A 195 -36.16 -7.75 1.03
CA THR A 195 -35.29 -7.50 2.16
C THR A 195 -34.84 -6.05 2.09
N SER A 196 -35.16 -5.28 3.13
CA SER A 196 -34.81 -3.87 3.14
C SER A 196 -33.29 -3.72 3.13
N SER A 197 -32.77 -2.67 2.51
CA SER A 197 -31.32 -2.45 2.37
C SER A 197 -30.56 -2.46 3.70
N TYR A 198 -31.20 -2.09 4.81
CA TYR A 198 -30.62 -2.14 6.16
C TYR A 198 -30.52 -3.55 6.77
N GLN A 199 -31.25 -4.55 6.24
CA GLN A 199 -31.19 -5.96 6.67
C GLN A 199 -30.19 -6.78 5.85
N ILE A 200 -29.79 -6.29 4.67
CA ILE A 200 -28.80 -6.93 3.78
C ILE A 200 -27.36 -6.64 4.25
N VAL A 201 -27.18 -5.67 5.16
CA VAL A 201 -25.89 -5.43 5.82
C VAL A 201 -25.53 -6.69 6.61
N ARG A 202 -24.70 -7.55 6.02
CA ARG A 202 -24.22 -8.77 6.67
C ARG A 202 -23.52 -8.39 7.97
N PRO A 203 -23.96 -8.90 9.14
CA PRO A 203 -23.11 -8.89 10.31
C PRO A 203 -21.86 -9.73 10.02
N GLU A 204 -20.76 -9.29 10.62
CA GLU A 204 -19.38 -9.74 10.42
C GLU A 204 -19.22 -11.27 10.27
N SER A 205 -18.82 -11.73 9.08
CA SER A 205 -18.37 -13.12 8.93
C SER A 205 -17.22 -13.35 7.95
N VAL A 206 -16.43 -12.31 7.59
CA VAL A 206 -15.30 -12.54 6.67
C VAL A 206 -14.12 -11.56 6.88
N LEU A 207 -13.59 -11.41 8.09
CA LEU A 207 -12.24 -10.81 8.26
C LEU A 207 -11.31 -11.56 9.23
N ASN A 208 -11.81 -12.48 10.07
CA ASN A 208 -10.97 -13.25 11.00
C ASN A 208 -10.40 -14.58 10.45
N ASP A 209 -10.79 -14.99 9.24
CA ASP A 209 -10.36 -16.29 8.70
C ASP A 209 -8.93 -16.27 8.11
N ARG A 210 -8.35 -15.07 7.92
CA ARG A 210 -6.95 -14.94 7.45
C ARG A 210 -5.91 -15.00 8.56
N TYR A 211 -6.30 -14.77 9.82
CA TYR A 211 -5.39 -14.89 10.96
C TYR A 211 -5.33 -16.32 11.55
N SER A 212 -6.26 -17.20 11.17
CA SER A 212 -6.34 -18.55 11.74
C SER A 212 -5.65 -19.64 10.90
N ARG A 213 -5.13 -19.32 9.70
CA ARG A 213 -4.55 -20.32 8.78
C ARG A 213 -3.05 -20.58 8.95
N ASP A 214 -2.34 -19.78 9.75
CA ASP A 214 -0.88 -19.93 9.96
C ASP A 214 -0.50 -20.17 11.43
N LEU A 215 -1.35 -20.88 12.18
CA LEU A 215 -0.87 -21.55 13.39
C LEU A 215 -0.30 -22.91 12.95
N PRO A 216 1.03 -23.14 13.03
CA PRO A 216 1.57 -24.47 12.79
C PRO A 216 0.90 -25.43 13.78
N ALA A 217 0.36 -26.53 13.27
CA ALA A 217 -0.23 -27.58 14.07
C ALA A 217 0.83 -28.09 15.08
N THR A 218 0.73 -27.65 16.33
CA THR A 218 1.44 -28.28 17.45
C THR A 218 0.78 -29.62 17.70
N GLY A 219 1.29 -30.63 17.01
CA GLY A 219 0.93 -32.03 17.16
C GLY A 219 2.17 -32.88 16.96
N MET A 220 3.06 -32.91 17.96
CA MET A 220 4.02 -34.00 18.11
C MET A 220 3.92 -34.50 19.55
N GLU A 221 3.29 -35.65 19.70
CA GLU A 221 3.32 -36.47 20.90
C GLU A 221 4.78 -36.87 21.25
N PRO A 222 5.11 -37.05 22.54
CA PRO A 222 6.44 -37.46 22.94
C PRO A 222 6.67 -38.93 22.54
N ALA A 223 7.68 -39.16 21.71
CA ALA A 223 8.18 -40.50 21.43
C ALA A 223 8.89 -41.05 22.69
N VAL A 224 8.17 -41.84 23.48
CA VAL A 224 8.74 -42.77 24.45
C VAL A 224 8.41 -44.19 23.99
N LYS A 225 9.43 -44.91 23.51
CA LYS A 225 9.72 -46.31 23.84
C LYS A 225 11.08 -46.70 23.30
#